data_AF-A0A285QSU2-F1
#
_entry.id   AF-A0A285QSU2-F1
#
_cell.length_a   1.000
_cell.length_b   1.000
_cell.length_c   1.000
_cell.angle_alpha   90.00
_cell.angle_beta   90.00
_cell.angle_gamma   90.00
#
_symmetry.space_group_name_H-M   'P 1'
#
loop_
_entity.id
_entity.type
_entity.pdbx_description
1 polymer ?
#
loop_
_entity_poly.entity_id
_entity_poly.type
_entity_poly.pdbx_seq_one_letter_code
_entity_poly.pdbx_strand_id
1 'polypeptide(L)' 'MIFDLPGRDSLQRVPTLEPLRGTRNHVKELLDRCRTAEDLLRVLSGG' A
#
# COMPACT_ATOMS: atom_id res chain seq x y z
N MET A 1 4.15 -2.94 -6.37
CA MET A 1 3.17 -3.82 -5.71
C MET A 1 1.82 -3.71 -6.40
N ILE A 2 1.02 -4.77 -6.44
CA ILE A 2 -0.30 -4.79 -7.07
C ILE A 2 -1.32 -5.25 -6.01
N PHE A 3 -2.47 -4.58 -5.94
CA PHE A 3 -3.58 -4.92 -5.06
C PHE A 3 -4.80 -5.28 -5.88
N ASP A 4 -5.45 -6.36 -5.49
CA ASP A 4 -6.80 -6.74 -5.92
C ASP A 4 -7.76 -6.39 -4.77
N LEU A 5 -8.75 -5.54 -5.04
CA LEU A 5 -9.64 -4.99 -4.03
C LEU A 5 -11.10 -5.24 -4.41
N PRO A 6 -11.93 -5.74 -3.48
CA PRO A 6 -13.37 -5.83 -3.70
C PRO A 6 -13.96 -4.48 -4.14
N GLY A 7 -14.78 -4.49 -5.19
CA GLY A 7 -15.46 -3.28 -5.68
C GLY A 7 -14.59 -2.35 -6.54
N ARG A 8 -13.37 -2.75 -6.91
CA ARG A 8 -12.61 -2.06 -7.97
C ARG A 8 -12.53 -2.92 -9.23
N ASP A 9 -12.95 -2.33 -10.34
CA ASP A 9 -12.97 -3.00 -11.65
C ASP A 9 -11.55 -3.24 -12.22
N SER A 10 -10.51 -2.68 -11.60
CA SER A 10 -9.12 -2.77 -12.06
C SER A 10 -8.15 -3.01 -10.92
N LEU A 11 -7.06 -3.72 -11.21
CA LEU A 11 -5.95 -3.94 -10.29
C LEU A 11 -5.24 -2.63 -9.96
N GLN A 12 -5.02 -2.38 -8.67
CA GLN A 12 -4.42 -1.14 -8.20
C GLN A 12 -2.90 -1.30 -8.09
N ARG A 13 -2.14 -0.42 -8.73
CA ARG A 13 -0.68 -0.52 -8.80
C ARG A 13 -0.04 0.55 -7.90
N VAL A 14 0.80 0.11 -6.97
CA VAL A 14 1.64 1.00 -6.17
C VAL A 14 3.09 0.88 -6.66
N PRO A 15 3.68 1.96 -7.20
CA PRO A 15 5.09 1.99 -7.57
C PRO A 15 5.98 1.92 -6.32
N THR A 16 7.03 1.11 -6.37
CA THR A 16 8.06 1.02 -5.33
C THR A 16 9.41 1.36 -5.95
N LEU A 17 9.52 2.60 -6.46
CA LEU A 17 10.65 3.03 -7.29
C LEU A 17 11.92 3.34 -6.49
N GLU A 18 11.76 3.67 -5.21
CA GLU A 18 12.88 3.98 -4.31
C GLU A 18 13.37 2.71 -3.61
N PRO A 19 14.58 2.20 -3.91
CA PRO A 19 15.08 0.92 -3.40
C PRO A 19 15.18 0.83 -1.88
N LEU A 20 15.39 1.97 -1.21
CA LEU A 20 15.52 2.02 0.25
C LEU A 20 14.19 2.23 0.98
N ARG A 21 13.09 2.44 0.24
CA ARG A 21 11.74 2.50 0.81
C ARG A 21 11.07 1.13 0.75
N GLY A 22 10.09 0.92 1.65
CA GLY A 22 9.40 -0.38 1.76
C GLY A 22 10.08 -1.39 2.68
N THR A 23 11.19 -1.03 3.33
CA THR A 23 11.81 -1.88 4.37
C THR A 23 10.92 -1.97 5.62
N ARG A 24 11.08 -3.02 6.43
CA ARG A 24 10.37 -3.19 7.70
C ARG A 24 10.42 -1.95 8.60
N ASN A 25 11.58 -1.32 8.76
CA ASN A 25 11.74 -0.12 9.59
C ASN A 25 10.88 1.04 9.12
N HIS A 26 10.68 1.16 7.80
CA HIS A 26 9.87 2.23 7.20
C HIS A 26 8.37 1.95 7.25
N VAL A 27 7.96 0.69 7.08
CA VAL A 27 6.53 0.36 6.89
C VAL A 27 5.87 -0.29 8.10
N LYS A 28 6.60 -0.63 9.16
CA LYS A 28 6.04 -1.33 10.33
C LYS A 28 4.84 -0.59 10.92
N GLU A 29 5.00 0.69 11.26
CA GLU A 29 3.91 1.47 11.87
C GLU A 29 2.75 1.72 10.88
N LEU A 30 3.03 1.78 9.59
CA LEU A 30 2.00 1.88 8.56
C LEU A 30 1.16 0.59 8.51
N LEU A 31 1.82 -0.57 8.43
CA LEU A 31 1.18 -1.87 8.39
C LEU A 31 0.41 -2.18 9.69
N ASP A 32 0.96 -1.78 10.85
CA ASP A 32 0.30 -1.99 12.15
C ASP A 32 -1.02 -1.19 12.29
N ARG A 33 -1.15 -0.06 11.60
CA ARG A 33 -2.34 0.82 11.67
C ARG A 33 -3.40 0.53 10.61
N CYS A 34 -3.00 0.02 9.44
CA CYS A 34 -3.92 -0.33 8.36
C CYS A 34 -4.61 -1.67 8.65
N ARG A 35 -5.94 -1.69 8.70
CA ARG A 35 -6.71 -2.92 8.97
C ARG A 35 -7.10 -3.66 7.70
N THR A 36 -7.06 -2.96 6.56
CA THR A 36 -7.40 -3.52 5.25
C THR A 36 -6.36 -3.13 4.19
N ALA A 37 -6.33 -3.89 3.10
CA ALA A 37 -5.55 -3.54 1.91
C ALA A 37 -6.00 -2.21 1.30
N GLU A 38 -7.29 -1.86 1.43
CA GLU A 38 -7.82 -0.58 0.98
C GLU A 38 -7.30 0.59 1.81
N ASP A 39 -7.21 0.44 3.15
CA ASP A 39 -6.59 1.43 4.03
C ASP A 39 -5.13 1.66 3.65
N LEU A 40 -4.39 0.59 3.42
CA LEU A 40 -2.98 0.65 3.03
C LEU A 40 -2.83 1.35 1.68
N LEU A 41 -3.64 0.98 0.69
CA LEU A 41 -3.60 1.59 -0.63
C LEU A 41 -3.91 3.09 -0.57
N ARG A 42 -4.91 3.51 0.21
CA ARG A 42 -5.27 4.92 0.39
C ARG A 42 -4.11 5.75 0.92
N VAL A 43 -3.34 5.22 1.87
CA VAL A 43 -2.16 5.90 2.40
C VAL A 43 -1.01 5.92 1.39
N LEU A 44 -0.76 4.81 0.69
CA LEU A 44 0.35 4.69 -0.25
C LEU A 44 0.15 5.47 -1.56
N SER A 45 -1.08 5.66 -1.99
CA SER A 45 -1.40 6.35 -3.25
C SER A 45 -1.30 7.88 -3.13
N GLY A 46 -1.19 8.40 -1.89
CA GLY A 46 -1.57 9.78 -1.60
C GLY A 46 -3.09 9.91 -1.72
N GLY A 47 -3.75 10.52 -0.73
CA GLY A 47 -5.14 10.94 -0.92
C GLY A 47 -5.27 11.90 -2.09
#